data_AF-A0ABD5DIR6-F1
#
_entry.id   AF-A0ABD5DIR6-F1
#
_cell.length_a   1.000
_cell.length_b   1.000
_cell.length_c   1.000
_cell.angle_alpha   90.00
_cell.angle_beta   90.00
_cell.angle_gamma   90.00
#
_symmetry.space_group_name_H-M   'P 1'
#
loop_
_entity.id
_entity.type
_entity.pdbx_description
1 polymer ?
#
loop_
_entity_poly.entity_id
_entity_poly.type
_entity_poly.pdbx_seq_one_letter_code
_entity_poly.pdbx_strand_id
1 'polypeptide(L)' 'SDKKTRLVHTLNGSGLGVGRTLVALMENYQQADGRIEIPEVLRPYMRGLEYIG' A
#
# COMPACT_ATOMS: atom_id res chain seq x y z
N SER A 1 -6.76 1.12 46.02
CA SER A 1 -6.66 0.98 44.55
C SER A 1 -7.77 1.75 43.89
N ASP A 2 -7.42 2.79 43.13
CA ASP A 2 -8.32 3.71 42.42
C ASP A 2 -9.03 2.95 41.28
N LYS A 3 -10.31 2.56 41.47
CA LYS A 3 -11.13 1.78 40.52
C LYS A 3 -11.98 2.65 39.58
N LYS A 4 -11.55 3.88 39.29
CA LYS A 4 -12.29 4.81 38.41
C LYS A 4 -11.87 4.67 36.94
N THR A 5 -12.84 4.55 36.04
CA THR A 5 -12.62 4.57 34.59
C THR A 5 -12.01 5.91 34.15
N ARG A 6 -11.06 5.87 33.20
CA ARG A 6 -10.43 7.06 32.60
C ARG A 6 -10.61 7.03 31.09
N LEU A 7 -10.73 8.20 30.47
CA LEU A 7 -10.79 8.32 29.01
C LEU A 7 -9.41 7.99 28.40
N VAL A 8 -9.42 7.31 27.26
CA VAL A 8 -8.20 7.03 26.48
C VAL A 8 -7.93 8.14 25.48
N HIS A 9 -6.67 8.25 25.06
CA HIS A 9 -6.31 9.04 23.88
C HIS A 9 -6.50 8.20 22.62
N THR A 10 -6.90 8.86 21.52
CA THR A 10 -7.06 8.22 20.21
C THR A 10 -6.16 8.91 19.19
N LEU A 11 -5.48 8.12 18.36
CA LEU A 11 -4.75 8.60 17.18
C LEU A 11 -5.26 7.86 15.95
N ASN A 12 -5.17 8.51 14.79
CA ASN A 12 -5.43 7.90 13.50
C ASN A 12 -4.45 8.45 12.45
N GLY A 13 -4.16 7.64 11.43
CA GLY A 13 -3.31 8.00 10.31
C GLY A 13 -3.42 6.96 9.21
N SER A 14 -3.43 7.40 7.94
CA SER A 14 -3.46 6.48 6.79
C SER A 14 -2.05 5.96 6.51
N GLY A 15 -1.94 4.68 6.13
CA GLY A 15 -0.67 4.06 5.72
C GLY A 15 -0.88 3.04 4.61
N LEU A 16 -1.60 3.34 3.53
CA LEU A 16 -1.78 4.63 2.85
C LEU A 16 -3.21 4.68 2.24
N GLY A 17 -3.52 5.70 1.45
CA GLY A 17 -4.70 5.64 0.57
C GLY A 17 -4.46 4.71 -0.62
N VAL A 18 -4.99 3.48 -0.58
CA VAL A 18 -4.68 2.41 -1.56
C VAL A 18 -4.82 2.85 -3.02
N GLY A 19 -5.90 3.57 -3.37
CA GLY A 19 -6.09 4.06 -4.74
C GLY A 19 -5.01 5.06 -5.18
N ARG A 20 -4.52 5.90 -4.25
CA ARG A 20 -3.42 6.84 -4.54
C ARG A 20 -2.07 6.10 -4.66
N THR A 21 -1.87 5.07 -3.85
CA THR A 21 -0.70 4.19 -3.95
C THR A 21 -0.66 3.45 -5.29
N LEU A 22 -1.82 3.04 -5.82
CA LEU A 22 -1.91 2.44 -7.15
C LEU A 22 -1.46 3.40 -8.26
N VAL A 23 -1.94 4.66 -8.24
CA VAL A 23 -1.52 5.68 -9.22
C VAL A 23 -0.01 5.89 -9.18
N ALA A 24 0.55 6.05 -7.98
CA ALA A 24 2.00 6.22 -7.83
C ALA A 24 2.78 4.99 -8.34
N LEU A 25 2.29 3.77 -8.11
CA LEU A 25 2.92 2.56 -8.61
C LEU A 25 2.92 2.54 -10.14
N MET A 26 1.77 2.80 -10.77
CA MET A 26 1.65 2.80 -12.23
C MET A 26 2.60 3.81 -12.87
N GLU A 27 2.70 5.03 -12.34
CA GLU A 27 3.59 6.05 -12.90
C GLU A 27 5.07 5.73 -12.69
N ASN A 28 5.46 5.22 -11.50
CA ASN A 28 6.88 5.02 -11.18
C ASN A 28 7.44 3.68 -11.70
N TYR A 29 6.59 2.72 -12.03
CA TYR A 29 6.99 1.40 -12.52
C TYR A 29 6.62 1.15 -13.99
N GLN A 30 6.17 2.19 -14.71
CA GLN A 30 5.91 2.12 -16.14
C GLN A 30 7.21 1.86 -16.93
N GLN A 31 7.12 0.93 -17.87
CA GLN A 31 8.18 0.58 -18.81
C GLN A 31 7.99 1.30 -20.16
N ALA A 32 9.05 1.36 -20.97
CA ALA A 32 9.03 2.04 -22.26
C ALA A 32 8.00 1.47 -23.26
N ASP A 33 7.63 0.19 -23.11
CA ASP A 33 6.60 -0.49 -23.90
C ASP A 33 5.19 -0.38 -23.31
N GLY A 34 5.02 0.35 -22.20
CA GLY A 34 3.74 0.59 -21.54
C GLY A 34 3.35 -0.46 -20.49
N ARG A 35 4.13 -1.52 -20.30
CA ARG A 35 3.92 -2.46 -19.19
C ARG A 35 4.22 -1.81 -17.85
N ILE A 36 3.64 -2.33 -16.77
CA ILE A 36 3.93 -1.90 -15.40
C ILE A 36 4.70 -3.00 -14.69
N GLU A 37 5.91 -2.70 -14.24
CA GLU A 37 6.69 -3.61 -13.40
C GLU A 37 6.02 -3.74 -12.02
N ILE A 38 5.90 -4.97 -11.53
CA ILE A 38 5.34 -5.24 -10.20
C ILE A 38 6.47 -5.15 -9.17
N PRO A 39 6.39 -4.25 -8.17
CA PRO A 39 7.35 -4.17 -7.08
C PRO A 39 7.56 -5.52 -6.42
N GLU A 40 8.81 -5.88 -6.11
CA GLU A 40 9.16 -7.21 -5.58
C GLU A 40 8.29 -7.61 -4.38
N VAL A 41 8.01 -6.67 -3.48
CA VAL A 41 7.17 -6.87 -2.29
C VAL A 41 5.71 -7.23 -2.59
N LEU A 42 5.21 -6.93 -3.79
CA LEU A 42 3.84 -7.24 -4.21
C LEU A 42 3.74 -8.56 -4.99
N ARG A 43 4.84 -9.08 -5.54
CA ARG A 43 4.84 -10.31 -6.37
C ARG A 43 4.24 -11.54 -5.66
N PRO A 44 4.46 -11.79 -4.35
CA PRO A 44 3.82 -12.91 -3.64
C PRO A 44 2.28 -12.84 -3.64
N TYR A 45 1.72 -11.64 -3.67
CA TYR A 45 0.27 -11.41 -3.73
C TYR A 45 -0.28 -11.53 -5.15
N MET A 46 0.60 -11.51 -6.16
CA MET A 46 0.29 -11.52 -7.59
C MET A 46 0.63 -12.87 -8.25
N ARG A 47 0.73 -13.95 -7.47
CA ARG A 47 1.12 -15.31 -7.94
C ARG A 47 2.48 -15.35 -8.65
N GLY A 48 3.41 -14.49 -8.22
CA GLY A 48 4.73 -14.38 -8.82
C GLY A 48 4.78 -13.59 -10.14
N LEU A 49 3.70 -12.93 -10.54
CA LEU A 49 3.69 -12.08 -11.74
C LEU A 49 4.70 -10.93 -11.57
N GLU A 50 5.45 -10.66 -12.63
CA GLU A 50 6.49 -9.62 -12.65
C GLU A 50 6.05 -8.34 -13.36
N TYR A 51 5.11 -8.43 -14.31
CA TYR A 51 4.61 -7.30 -15.09
C TYR A 51 3.10 -7.38 -15.30
N ILE A 52 2.45 -6.22 -15.43
CA ILE A 52 1.07 -6.07 -15.91
C ILE A 52 1.12 -5.47 -17.32
N GLY A 53 0.43 -6.11 -18.27
CA GLY A 53 0.41 -5.70 -19.69
C GLY A 53 1.31 -6.57 -20.57
#